data_AF-A0A8J5IXL8-F1
#
_entry.id   AF-A0A8J5IXL8-F1
#
_cell.length_a   1.000
_cell.length_b   1.000
_cell.length_c   1.000
_cell.angle_alpha   90.00
_cell.angle_beta   90.00
_cell.angle_gamma   90.00
#
_symmetry.space_group_name_H-M   'P 1'
#
loop_
_entity.id
_entity.type
_entity.pdbx_description
1 polymer ?
#
loop_
_entity_poly.entity_id
_entity_poly.type
_entity_poly.pdbx_seq_one_letter_code
_entity_poly.pdbx_strand_id
1 'polypeptide(L)'
;MTLAAEYTHSATIYLRQLKTPAPDKGVRVPPLTLSLLARTDEVMAFMPMNINGSHWTCLLIDRTTRSIYGYHSLAKLAYHNLLEEIEGDLVKRSLPQPYQIVSVHCPIQKDGDNCGVFHLPVLLASGVQGSGK
;
A
#
# COMPACT_ATOMS: atom_id res chain seq x y z
N MET A 1 -12.52 -2.10 21.27
CA MET A 1 -11.53 -2.89 20.53
C MET A 1 -10.54 -1.90 19.95
N THR A 2 -9.23 -2.07 20.18
CA THR A 2 -8.21 -1.16 19.63
C THR A 2 -7.79 -1.63 18.24
N LEU A 3 -7.50 -0.71 17.31
CA LEU A 3 -6.98 -1.04 15.97
C LEU A 3 -5.79 -2.01 16.04
N ALA A 4 -4.90 -1.84 17.02
CA ALA A 4 -3.77 -2.74 17.24
C ALA A 4 -4.15 -4.21 17.54
N ALA A 5 -5.34 -4.45 18.10
CA ALA A 5 -5.85 -5.80 18.37
C ALA A 5 -6.59 -6.41 17.17
N GLU A 6 -6.98 -5.59 16.19
CA GLU A 6 -7.59 -6.02 14.94
C GLU A 6 -6.52 -6.42 13.90
N TYR A 7 -5.32 -5.84 14.00
CA TYR A 7 -4.21 -6.03 13.06
C TYR A 7 -2.98 -6.75 13.65
N THR A 8 -3.16 -7.51 14.73
CA THR A 8 -2.07 -8.20 15.47
C THR A 8 -1.27 -9.22 14.63
N HIS A 9 -1.78 -9.64 13.48
CA HIS A 9 -1.13 -10.55 12.52
C HIS A 9 -0.91 -9.85 11.17
N SER A 10 -0.19 -8.73 11.21
CA SER A 10 0.12 -7.95 10.02
C SER A 10 1.61 -7.70 9.85
N ALA A 11 2.07 -7.77 8.60
CA ALA A 11 3.40 -7.35 8.20
C ALA A 11 3.34 -5.92 7.63
N THR A 12 4.42 -5.16 7.79
CA THR A 12 4.61 -3.89 7.08
C THR A 12 5.80 -3.98 6.16
N ILE A 13 5.55 -3.82 4.86
CA ILE A 13 6.57 -3.94 3.81
C ILE A 13 6.65 -2.61 3.06
N TYR A 14 7.69 -1.84 3.36
CA TYR A 14 7.89 -0.54 2.70
C TYR A 14 8.22 -0.70 1.23
N LEU A 15 7.43 -0.01 0.40
CA LEU A 15 7.77 0.23 -0.99
C LEU A 15 8.72 1.44 -1.08
N ARG A 16 9.69 1.37 -1.99
CA ARG A 16 10.55 2.53 -2.28
C ARG A 16 9.72 3.69 -2.83
N GLN A 17 10.25 4.90 -2.69
CA GLN A 17 9.63 6.08 -3.30
C GLN A 17 9.43 5.86 -4.80
N LEU A 18 8.20 6.09 -5.26
CA LEU A 18 7.80 5.95 -6.65
C LEU A 18 7.64 7.32 -7.29
N LYS A 19 7.93 7.39 -8.60
CA LYS A 19 7.75 8.60 -9.40
C LYS A 19 6.58 8.43 -10.36
N THR A 20 5.74 9.46 -10.45
CA THR A 20 4.65 9.58 -11.43
C THR A 20 4.71 10.96 -12.11
N PRO A 21 4.58 11.04 -13.45
CA PRO A 21 4.28 9.95 -14.37
C PRO A 21 5.41 8.92 -14.47
N ALA A 22 5.02 7.67 -14.69
CA ALA A 22 5.94 6.54 -14.79
C ALA A 22 6.79 6.65 -16.07
N PRO A 23 8.13 6.62 -15.99
CA PRO A 23 8.96 6.62 -17.21
C PRO A 23 8.77 5.34 -18.04
N ASP A 24 8.58 4.20 -17.37
CA ASP A 24 8.41 2.88 -17.98
C ASP A 24 7.16 2.19 -17.41
N LYS A 25 6.44 1.45 -18.27
CA LYS A 25 5.31 0.60 -17.88
C LYS A 25 5.81 -0.79 -17.49
N GLY A 26 5.41 -1.26 -16.31
CA GLY A 26 5.67 -2.59 -15.76
C GLY A 26 6.95 -2.67 -14.92
N VAL A 27 6.97 -3.63 -13.98
CA VAL A 27 8.10 -3.95 -13.07
C VAL A 27 8.45 -2.79 -12.12
N ARG A 28 7.45 -2.25 -11.43
CA ARG A 28 7.61 -1.15 -10.48
C ARG A 28 8.03 -1.64 -9.10
N VAL A 29 7.73 -2.90 -8.79
CA VAL A 29 8.04 -3.51 -7.49
C VAL A 29 9.43 -4.17 -7.54
N PRO A 30 10.37 -3.76 -6.66
CA PRO A 30 11.69 -4.38 -6.58
C PRO A 30 11.60 -5.88 -6.24
N PRO A 31 12.50 -6.73 -6.77
CA PRO A 31 12.54 -8.16 -6.45
C PRO A 31 12.56 -8.46 -4.95
N LEU A 32 13.29 -7.65 -4.17
CA LEU A 32 13.35 -7.81 -2.72
C LEU A 32 11.96 -7.65 -2.07
N THR A 33 11.18 -6.65 -2.49
CA THR A 33 9.83 -6.42 -1.97
C THR A 33 8.90 -7.58 -2.33
N LEU A 34 9.02 -8.12 -3.55
CA LEU A 34 8.28 -9.31 -3.98
C LEU A 34 8.66 -10.53 -3.13
N SER A 35 9.95 -10.74 -2.87
CA SER A 35 10.40 -11.85 -2.03
C SER A 35 9.92 -11.71 -0.57
N LEU A 36 9.92 -10.50 -0.02
CA LEU A 36 9.38 -10.24 1.33
C LEU A 36 7.88 -10.54 1.39
N LEU A 37 7.12 -10.09 0.38
CA LEU A 37 5.69 -10.39 0.31
C LEU A 37 5.43 -11.88 0.08
N ALA A 38 6.23 -12.57 -0.73
CA ALA A 38 6.07 -14.01 -0.93
C ALA A 38 6.37 -14.84 0.33
N ARG A 39 7.27 -14.36 1.20
CA ARG A 39 7.73 -15.06 2.41
C ARG A 39 6.96 -14.73 3.67
N THR A 40 6.14 -13.69 3.68
CA THR A 40 5.36 -13.36 4.87
C THR A 40 4.20 -14.33 5.05
N ASP A 41 4.11 -14.92 6.24
CA ASP A 41 3.00 -15.77 6.66
C ASP A 41 1.87 -14.95 7.33
N GLU A 42 2.10 -13.65 7.55
CA GLU A 42 1.08 -12.75 8.10
C GLU A 42 -0.15 -12.66 7.20
N VAL A 43 -1.33 -12.71 7.83
CA VAL A 43 -2.64 -12.67 7.17
C VAL A 43 -2.82 -11.37 6.39
N MET A 44 -2.30 -10.27 6.95
CA MET A 44 -2.35 -8.97 6.33
C MET A 44 -0.94 -8.45 6.05
N ALA A 45 -0.76 -7.77 4.92
CA ALA A 45 0.47 -7.02 4.65
C ALA A 45 0.14 -5.58 4.24
N PHE A 46 0.57 -4.62 5.05
CA PHE A 46 0.52 -3.21 4.74
C PHE A 46 1.75 -2.81 3.93
N MET A 47 1.53 -2.15 2.80
CA MET A 47 2.60 -1.70 1.92
C MET A 47 2.50 -0.19 1.72
N PRO A 48 2.94 0.61 2.71
CA PRO A 48 2.99 2.06 2.57
C PRO A 48 4.01 2.44 1.49
N MET A 49 3.68 3.46 0.71
CA MET A 49 4.56 3.99 -0.32
C MET A 49 4.43 5.51 -0.42
N ASN A 50 5.54 6.13 -0.80
CA ASN A 50 5.60 7.56 -1.05
C ASN A 50 5.69 7.81 -2.56
N ILE A 51 4.74 8.57 -3.08
CA ILE A 51 4.67 9.03 -4.47
C ILE A 51 5.27 10.45 -4.54
N ASN A 52 6.23 10.64 -5.45
CA ASN A 52 6.90 11.91 -5.75
C ASN A 52 7.58 12.61 -4.56
N GLY A 53 7.76 11.93 -3.42
CA GLY A 53 8.39 12.49 -2.22
C GLY A 53 7.41 13.23 -1.31
N SER A 54 6.16 13.43 -1.75
CA SER A 54 5.22 14.35 -1.09
C SER A 54 3.84 13.75 -0.80
N HIS A 55 3.53 12.57 -1.33
CA HIS A 55 2.22 11.96 -1.14
C HIS A 55 2.35 10.51 -0.68
N TRP A 56 1.78 10.18 0.48
CA TRP A 56 1.72 8.81 0.97
C TRP A 56 0.42 8.12 0.54
N THR A 57 0.54 6.84 0.18
CA THR A 57 -0.56 5.90 -0.10
C THR A 57 -0.20 4.53 0.47
N CYS A 58 -1.18 3.65 0.63
CA CYS A 58 -0.95 2.31 1.18
C CYS A 58 -1.72 1.25 0.39
N LEU A 59 -1.06 0.13 0.10
CA LEU A 59 -1.77 -1.09 -0.25
C LEU A 59 -1.98 -1.93 1.01
N LEU A 60 -3.10 -2.63 1.09
CA LEU A 60 -3.33 -3.72 2.03
C LEU A 60 -3.52 -5.00 1.23
N ILE A 61 -2.68 -6.00 1.50
CA ILE A 61 -2.87 -7.36 1.01
C ILE A 61 -3.57 -8.14 2.10
N ASP A 62 -4.77 -8.64 1.80
CA ASP A 62 -5.53 -9.54 2.68
C ASP A 62 -5.50 -10.95 2.09
N ARG A 63 -4.81 -11.86 2.78
CA ARG A 63 -4.67 -13.26 2.36
C ARG A 63 -5.90 -14.11 2.65
N THR A 64 -6.72 -13.72 3.63
CA THR A 64 -7.96 -14.43 3.98
C THR A 64 -8.99 -14.26 2.88
N THR A 65 -9.22 -13.02 2.45
CA THR A 65 -10.15 -12.72 1.35
C THR A 65 -9.51 -12.83 -0.03
N ARG A 66 -8.18 -12.93 -0.09
CA ARG A 66 -7.38 -12.89 -1.33
C ARG A 66 -7.65 -11.59 -2.10
N SER A 67 -7.64 -10.48 -1.38
CA SER A 67 -7.90 -9.16 -1.92
C SER A 67 -6.70 -8.24 -1.75
N ILE A 68 -6.52 -7.33 -2.70
CA ILE A 68 -5.60 -6.20 -2.60
C ILE A 68 -6.42 -4.93 -2.56
N TYR A 69 -6.26 -4.14 -1.50
CA TYR A 69 -6.94 -2.89 -1.33
C TYR A 69 -5.99 -1.72 -1.57
N GLY A 70 -6.28 -0.91 -2.57
CA GLY A 70 -5.55 0.32 -2.86
C GLY A 70 -6.17 1.51 -2.13
N TYR A 71 -5.53 1.97 -1.05
CA TYR A 71 -5.96 3.15 -0.32
C TYR A 71 -5.21 4.38 -0.80
N HIS A 72 -5.94 5.30 -1.43
CA HIS A 72 -5.41 6.61 -1.76
C HIS A 72 -6.42 7.70 -1.42
N SER A 73 -5.91 8.81 -0.93
CA SER A 73 -6.71 9.92 -0.44
C SER A 73 -6.88 11.04 -1.47
N LEU A 74 -6.25 10.95 -2.65
CA LEU A 74 -6.36 11.93 -3.73
C LEU A 74 -6.98 11.30 -4.97
N ALA A 75 -8.12 11.83 -5.44
CA ALA A 75 -8.80 11.40 -6.66
C ALA A 75 -8.04 11.82 -7.96
N LYS A 76 -6.72 11.60 -8.01
CA LYS A 76 -5.87 11.86 -9.17
C LYS A 76 -5.71 10.58 -9.98
N LEU A 77 -6.09 10.64 -11.27
CA LEU A 77 -6.00 9.52 -12.20
C LEU A 77 -4.58 8.93 -12.30
N ALA A 78 -3.54 9.78 -12.25
CA ALA A 78 -2.15 9.34 -12.31
C ALA A 78 -1.71 8.47 -11.11
N TYR A 79 -2.37 8.61 -9.95
CA TYR A 79 -2.07 7.80 -8.77
C TYR A 79 -2.84 6.50 -8.80
N HIS A 80 -4.09 6.54 -9.28
CA HIS A 80 -4.87 5.34 -9.53
C HIS A 80 -4.16 4.40 -10.52
N ASN A 81 -3.73 4.92 -11.68
CA ASN A 81 -2.99 4.12 -12.67
C ASN A 81 -1.70 3.52 -12.11
N LEU A 82 -1.00 4.26 -11.23
CA LEU A 82 0.21 3.77 -10.58
C LEU A 82 -0.11 2.62 -9.60
N LEU A 83 -1.19 2.72 -8.84
CA LEU A 83 -1.63 1.68 -7.92
C LEU A 83 -2.05 0.42 -8.68
N GLU A 84 -2.87 0.55 -9.72
CA GLU A 84 -3.26 -0.60 -10.57
C GLU A 84 -2.05 -1.31 -11.17
N GLU A 85 -1.02 -0.56 -11.58
CA GLU A 85 0.22 -1.11 -12.10
C GLU A 85 1.00 -1.91 -11.05
N ILE A 86 1.12 -1.38 -9.83
CA ILE A 86 1.79 -2.05 -8.71
C ILE A 86 1.00 -3.30 -8.32
N GLU A 87 -0.31 -3.20 -8.17
CA GLU A 87 -1.19 -4.30 -7.80
C GLU A 87 -1.08 -5.44 -8.84
N GLY A 88 -1.11 -5.10 -10.13
CA GLY A 88 -0.88 -6.07 -11.20
C GLY A 88 0.51 -6.71 -11.17
N ASP A 89 1.55 -5.96 -10.82
CA ASP A 89 2.92 -6.46 -10.67
C ASP A 89 3.04 -7.45 -9.50
N LEU A 90 2.38 -7.17 -8.36
CA LEU A 90 2.32 -8.05 -7.19
C LEU A 90 1.60 -9.37 -7.51
N VAL A 91 0.42 -9.28 -8.14
CA VAL A 91 -0.37 -10.45 -8.54
C VAL A 91 0.41 -11.35 -9.49
N LYS A 92 1.12 -10.77 -10.46
CA LYS A 92 1.85 -11.56 -11.47
C LYS A 92 3.13 -12.20 -10.95
N ARG A 93 3.82 -11.57 -9.99
CA ARG A 93 5.22 -11.93 -9.67
C ARG A 93 5.47 -12.36 -8.22
N SER A 94 4.52 -12.13 -7.31
CA SER A 94 4.71 -12.44 -5.89
C SER A 94 3.64 -13.32 -5.28
N LEU A 95 2.39 -13.20 -5.72
CA LEU A 95 1.27 -13.87 -5.06
C LEU A 95 1.04 -15.26 -5.70
N PRO A 96 1.00 -16.35 -4.90
CA PRO A 96 0.94 -17.71 -5.43
C PRO A 96 -0.44 -18.10 -5.98
N GLN A 97 -1.46 -17.27 -5.72
CA GLN A 97 -2.85 -17.49 -6.12
C GLN A 97 -3.39 -16.21 -6.77
N PRO A 98 -4.47 -16.27 -7.55
CA PRO A 98 -5.13 -15.07 -8.06
C PRO A 98 -5.73 -14.27 -6.90
N TYR A 99 -5.36 -12.99 -6.82
CA TYR A 99 -5.96 -12.02 -5.90
C TYR A 99 -6.88 -11.08 -6.66
N GLN A 100 -7.97 -10.69 -6.01
CA GLN A 100 -8.87 -9.65 -6.51
C GLN A 100 -8.31 -8.26 -6.16
N ILE A 101 -8.28 -7.37 -7.12
CA ILE A 101 -7.93 -5.96 -6.90
C ILE A 101 -9.21 -5.20 -6.53
N VAL A 102 -9.17 -4.47 -5.42
CA VAL A 102 -10.28 -3.68 -4.88
C VAL A 102 -9.79 -2.25 -4.67
N SER A 103 -10.19 -1.33 -5.56
CA SER A 103 -9.89 0.09 -5.39
C SER A 103 -10.75 0.68 -4.27
N VAL A 104 -10.12 1.15 -3.19
CA VAL A 104 -10.82 1.80 -2.06
C VAL A 104 -10.60 3.30 -2.13
N HIS A 105 -11.60 4.01 -2.63
CA HIS A 105 -11.60 5.47 -2.75
C HIS A 105 -12.03 6.15 -1.46
N CYS A 106 -11.37 5.93 -0.32
CA CYS A 106 -11.75 6.60 0.94
C CYS A 106 -10.65 6.58 2.02
N PRO A 107 -10.59 7.63 2.88
CA PRO A 107 -11.31 8.91 2.79
C PRO A 107 -10.61 9.88 1.82
N ILE A 108 -11.40 10.57 0.99
CA ILE A 108 -10.90 11.63 0.12
C ILE A 108 -10.48 12.81 1.01
N GLN A 109 -9.20 13.16 1.01
CA GLN A 109 -8.73 14.35 1.73
C GLN A 109 -9.33 15.61 1.09
N LYS A 110 -9.80 16.54 1.92
CA LYS A 110 -10.37 17.83 1.46
C LYS A 110 -9.33 18.97 1.50
N ASP A 111 -8.13 18.69 2.00
CA ASP A 111 -7.02 19.63 2.15
C ASP A 111 -5.73 18.99 1.62
N GLY A 112 -4.67 19.78 1.43
CA GLY A 112 -3.43 19.35 0.76
C GLY A 112 -2.42 18.60 1.66
N ASP A 113 -2.63 18.59 2.97
CA ASP A 113 -1.60 18.21 3.95
C ASP A 113 -1.94 16.94 4.74
N ASN A 114 -3.22 16.53 4.80
CA ASN A 114 -3.63 15.39 5.62
C ASN A 114 -3.42 14.02 4.96
N CYS A 115 -2.66 13.94 3.86
CA CYS A 115 -2.38 12.65 3.24
C CYS A 115 -1.73 11.67 4.24
N GLY A 116 -0.87 12.11 5.15
CA GLY A 116 -0.33 11.24 6.22
C GLY A 116 -1.34 10.88 7.32
N VAL A 117 -2.30 11.76 7.61
CA VAL A 117 -3.28 11.63 8.70
C VAL A 117 -4.43 10.68 8.33
N PHE A 118 -4.84 10.63 7.06
CA PHE A 118 -5.86 9.67 6.61
C PHE A 118 -5.34 8.23 6.52
N HIS A 119 -4.02 8.04 6.40
CA HIS A 119 -3.39 6.72 6.52
C HIS A 119 -3.01 6.39 7.96
N LEU A 120 -3.20 7.30 8.91
CA LEU A 120 -2.74 7.14 10.29
C LEU A 120 -3.38 5.93 11.01
N PRO A 121 -4.65 5.53 10.80
CA PRO A 121 -5.15 4.28 11.41
C PRO A 121 -4.40 3.03 10.89
N VAL A 122 -4.01 3.04 9.62
CA VAL A 122 -3.27 1.97 8.93
C VAL A 122 -1.78 1.99 9.27
N LEU A 123 -1.17 3.18 9.36
CA LEU A 123 0.23 3.40 9.77
C LEU A 123 0.44 3.18 11.28
N LEU A 124 -0.56 3.51 12.11
CA LEU A 124 -0.54 3.25 13.56
C LEU A 124 -0.74 1.76 13.85
N ALA A 125 -1.55 1.04 13.05
CA ALA A 125 -1.64 -0.42 13.12
C ALA A 125 -0.31 -1.11 12.80
N SER A 126 0.53 -0.48 11.98
CA SER A 126 1.86 -0.97 11.58
C SER A 126 3.03 -0.47 12.47
N GLY A 127 2.74 0.22 13.58
CA GLY A 127 3.76 0.59 14.58
C GLY A 127 4.73 1.69 14.15
N VAL A 128 4.40 2.48 13.13
CA VAL A 128 5.28 3.57 12.66
C VAL A 128 5.14 4.78 13.58
N GLN A 129 5.95 4.82 14.65
CA GLN A 129 6.24 6.08 15.33
C GLN A 129 7.02 6.96 14.36
N GLY A 130 6.37 8.02 13.86
CA GLY A 130 7.04 9.09 13.13
C GLY A 130 8.19 9.64 13.99
N SER A 131 9.42 9.43 13.55
CA SER A 131 10.56 10.14 14.12
C SER A 131 10.50 11.57 13.59
N GLY A 132 9.97 12.46 14.42
CA GLY A 132 10.08 13.89 14.21
C GLY A 132 11.54 14.31 14.34
N LYS A 133 12.04 15.00 13.32
CA LYS A 133 12.82 16.23 13.46
C LYS A 133 12.48 17.16 12.32
#